data_AF-A0A7S2FQZ1-F1
#
_entry.id   AF-A0A7S2FQZ1-F1
#
_cell.length_a   1.000
_cell.length_b   1.000
_cell.length_c   1.000
_cell.angle_alpha   90.00
_cell.angle_beta   90.00
_cell.angle_gamma   90.00
#
_symmetry.space_group_name_H-M   'P 1'
#
loop_
_entity.id
_entity.type
_entity.pdbx_description
1 polymer ?
#
loop_
_entity_poly.entity_id
_entity_poly.type
_entity_poly.pdbx_seq_one_letter_code
_entity_poly.pdbx_strand_id
1 'polypeptide(L)'
;SEGLKNDREVVLQAVQRSGFALQFASEGLKNDKDVVLQAVRKNWKVLEYASEGLKNDKDVVLQAVQKWGGTLQYASEGLKNDREVVLQAVQRSGFALQFASEGLKN
;
A
#
# COMPACT_ATOMS: atom_id res chain seq x y z
N SER A 1 -5.47 -21.68 -11.38
CA SER A 1 -5.28 -21.44 -12.82
C SER A 1 -4.92 -19.98 -13.03
N GLU A 2 -4.11 -19.68 -14.06
CA GLU A 2 -3.70 -18.32 -14.41
C GLU A 2 -4.89 -17.38 -14.69
N GLY A 3 -5.99 -17.94 -15.22
CA GLY A 3 -7.23 -17.21 -15.49
C GLY A 3 -7.85 -16.59 -14.23
N LEU A 4 -7.92 -17.33 -13.12
CA LEU A 4 -8.57 -16.83 -11.89
C LEU A 4 -7.81 -15.69 -11.22
N LYS A 5 -6.48 -15.65 -11.38
CA LYS A 5 -5.63 -14.57 -10.85
C LYS A 5 -5.77 -13.27 -11.65
N ASN A 6 -6.20 -13.36 -12.91
CA ASN A 6 -6.42 -12.24 -13.82
C ASN A 6 -7.89 -11.80 -13.86
N ASP A 7 -8.81 -12.65 -13.40
CA ASP A 7 -10.22 -12.32 -13.31
C ASP A 7 -10.43 -11.32 -12.17
N ARG A 8 -10.71 -10.07 -12.57
CA ARG A 8 -10.89 -8.95 -11.65
C ARG A 8 -12.03 -9.19 -10.66
N GLU A 9 -13.14 -9.79 -11.09
CA GLU A 9 -14.29 -10.01 -10.22
C GLU A 9 -13.96 -11.08 -9.18
N VAL A 10 -13.34 -12.19 -9.60
CA VAL A 10 -12.89 -13.24 -8.68
C VAL A 10 -11.89 -12.68 -7.66
N VAL A 11 -10.92 -11.88 -8.12
CA VAL A 11 -9.94 -11.23 -7.22
C VAL A 11 -10.62 -10.27 -6.26
N LEU A 12 -11.57 -9.46 -6.72
CA LEU A 12 -12.30 -8.54 -5.85
C LEU A 12 -13.10 -9.27 -4.77
N GLN A 13 -13.81 -10.35 -5.13
CA GLN A 13 -14.52 -11.18 -4.15
C GLN A 13 -13.55 -11.78 -3.11
N ALA A 14 -12.37 -12.23 -3.56
CA ALA A 14 -11.35 -12.76 -2.66
C ALA A 14 -10.77 -11.66 -1.74
N VAL A 15 -10.46 -10.48 -2.28
CA VAL A 15 -9.97 -9.31 -1.54
C VAL A 15 -10.99 -8.83 -0.50
N GLN A 16 -12.28 -8.84 -0.84
CA GLN A 16 -13.36 -8.46 0.07
C GLN A 16 -13.43 -9.39 1.29
N ARG A 17 -13.14 -10.68 1.10
CA ARG A 17 -13.05 -11.67 2.19
C ARG A 17 -11.74 -11.52 2.98
N SER A 18 -10.62 -11.30 2.30
CA SER A 18 -9.31 -11.10 2.91
C SER A 18 -8.43 -10.22 2.01
N GLY A 19 -7.99 -9.06 2.51
CA GLY A 19 -7.13 -8.16 1.74
C GLY A 19 -5.84 -8.83 1.27
N PHE A 20 -5.33 -9.83 2.00
CA PHE A 20 -4.14 -10.60 1.63
C PHE A 20 -4.32 -11.44 0.37
N ALA A 21 -5.54 -11.62 -0.14
CA ALA A 21 -5.79 -12.27 -1.42
C ALA A 21 -5.09 -11.55 -2.59
N LEU A 22 -4.79 -10.25 -2.44
CA LEU A 22 -4.06 -9.46 -3.44
C LEU A 22 -2.71 -10.08 -3.81
N GLN A 23 -2.03 -10.77 -2.88
CA GLN A 23 -0.73 -11.40 -3.16
C GLN A 23 -0.79 -12.45 -4.29
N PHE A 24 -1.97 -13.04 -4.52
CA PHE A 24 -2.21 -14.06 -5.54
C PHE A 24 -2.74 -13.49 -6.85
N ALA A 25 -3.14 -12.22 -6.88
CA ALA A 25 -3.62 -11.55 -8.08
C ALA A 25 -2.48 -11.42 -9.11
N SER A 26 -2.84 -11.22 -10.37
CA SER A 26 -1.86 -10.93 -11.41
C SER A 26 -1.21 -9.57 -11.21
N GLU A 27 -0.06 -9.36 -11.84
CA GLU A 27 0.65 -8.06 -11.79
C GLU A 27 -0.21 -6.91 -12.32
N GLY A 28 -1.06 -7.17 -13.32
CA GLY A 28 -2.03 -6.19 -13.81
C GLY A 28 -3.02 -5.74 -12.73
N LEU A 29 -3.54 -6.68 -11.93
CA LEU A 29 -4.48 -6.37 -10.85
C LEU A 29 -3.80 -5.85 -9.58
N LYS A 30 -2.53 -6.19 -9.34
CA LYS A 30 -1.69 -5.52 -8.33
C LYS A 30 -1.35 -4.07 -8.70
N ASN A 31 -1.52 -3.71 -9.96
CA ASN A 31 -1.41 -2.34 -10.46
C ASN A 31 -2.78 -1.65 -10.66
N ASP A 32 -3.90 -2.34 -10.39
CA ASP A 32 -5.24 -1.74 -10.42
C ASP A 32 -5.49 -1.00 -9.10
N LYS A 33 -5.55 0.33 -9.18
CA LYS A 33 -5.71 1.22 -8.02
C LYS A 33 -6.96 0.88 -7.20
N ASP A 34 -8.08 0.52 -7.83
CA ASP A 34 -9.32 0.20 -7.12
C ASP A 34 -9.23 -1.13 -6.36
N VAL A 35 -8.63 -2.15 -7.00
CA VAL A 35 -8.41 -3.46 -6.37
C VAL A 35 -7.49 -3.31 -5.16
N VAL A 36 -6.38 -2.58 -5.32
CA VAL A 36 -5.42 -2.33 -4.25
C VAL A 36 -6.05 -1.51 -3.13
N LEU A 37 -6.80 -0.45 -3.42
CA LEU A 37 -7.47 0.35 -2.40
C LEU A 37 -8.51 -0.48 -1.62
N GLN A 38 -9.24 -1.38 -2.28
CA GLN A 38 -10.14 -2.31 -1.58
C GLN A 38 -9.37 -3.24 -0.65
N ALA A 39 -8.21 -3.75 -1.08
CA ALA A 39 -7.36 -4.58 -0.22
C ALA A 39 -6.80 -3.78 0.97
N VAL A 40 -6.28 -2.57 0.73
CA VAL A 40 -5.70 -1.69 1.77
C VAL A 40 -6.74 -1.35 2.84
N ARG A 41 -8.00 -1.10 2.44
CA ARG A 41 -9.11 -0.86 3.37
C ARG A 41 -9.33 -2.03 4.33
N LYS A 42 -9.03 -3.27 3.91
CA LYS A 42 -9.12 -4.48 4.75
C LYS A 42 -7.88 -4.67 5.61
N ASN A 43 -6.69 -4.48 5.04
CA ASN A 43 -5.44 -4.59 5.77
C ASN A 43 -4.36 -3.73 5.11
N TRP A 44 -3.77 -2.80 5.86
CA TRP A 44 -2.73 -1.89 5.38
C TRP A 44 -1.47 -2.61 4.87
N LYS A 45 -1.17 -3.81 5.41
CA LYS A 45 0.05 -4.55 5.09
C LYS A 45 0.08 -5.05 3.65
N VAL A 46 -1.08 -5.11 2.99
CA VAL A 46 -1.20 -5.58 1.60
C VAL A 46 -0.54 -4.64 0.60
N LEU A 47 -0.22 -3.40 1.00
CA LEU A 47 0.54 -2.45 0.19
C LEU A 47 1.89 -3.05 -0.26
N GLU A 48 2.46 -3.97 0.51
CA GLU A 48 3.65 -4.74 0.14
C GLU A 48 3.52 -5.44 -1.22
N TYR A 49 2.30 -5.89 -1.57
CA TYR A 49 1.99 -6.61 -2.82
C TYR A 49 1.52 -5.71 -3.96
N ALA A 50 1.31 -4.41 -3.72
CA ALA A 50 0.96 -3.49 -4.79
C ALA A 50 2.14 -3.32 -5.75
N SER A 51 1.85 -2.90 -6.97
CA SER A 51 2.90 -2.53 -7.93
C SER A 51 3.76 -1.38 -7.39
N GLU A 52 4.99 -1.27 -7.89
CA GLU A 52 5.88 -0.14 -7.55
C GLU A 52 5.25 1.22 -7.92
N GLY A 53 4.46 1.25 -9.00
CA GLY A 53 3.69 2.45 -9.39
C GLY A 53 2.70 2.89 -8.31
N LEU A 54 1.96 1.95 -7.72
CA LEU A 54 1.01 2.25 -6.64
C LEU A 54 1.67 2.45 -5.28
N LYS A 55 2.85 1.88 -5.03
CA LYS A 55 3.69 2.25 -3.86
C LYS A 55 4.26 3.66 -3.98
N ASN A 56 4.29 4.22 -5.18
CA ASN A 56 4.63 5.63 -5.45
C ASN A 56 3.40 6.53 -5.60
N ASP A 57 2.18 5.98 -5.53
CA ASP A 57 0.94 6.75 -5.56
C ASP A 57 0.64 7.30 -4.16
N LYS A 58 0.72 8.63 -4.02
CA LYS A 58 0.53 9.32 -2.73
C LYS A 58 -0.82 8.99 -2.09
N ASP A 59 -1.90 8.89 -2.87
CA ASP A 59 -3.24 8.62 -2.31
C ASP A 59 -3.31 7.20 -1.73
N VAL A 60 -2.78 6.21 -2.47
CA VAL A 60 -2.79 4.81 -2.03
C VAL A 60 -1.97 4.65 -0.77
N VAL A 61 -0.76 5.24 -0.73
CA VAL A 61 0.10 5.19 0.45
C VAL A 61 -0.54 5.89 1.64
N LEU A 62 -1.12 7.08 1.46
CA LEU A 62 -1.77 7.80 2.55
C LEU A 62 -2.99 7.05 3.12
N GLN A 63 -3.78 6.38 2.28
CA GLN A 63 -4.88 5.52 2.75
C GLN A 63 -4.37 4.37 3.65
N ALA A 64 -3.22 3.79 3.31
CA ALA A 64 -2.62 2.73 4.11
C ALA A 64 -1.97 3.29 5.40
N VAL A 65 -1.29 4.43 5.31
CA VAL A 65 -0.67 5.15 6.45
C VAL A 65 -1.72 5.56 7.48
N GLN A 66 -2.90 5.99 7.07
CA GLN A 66 -3.99 6.34 7.99
C GLN A 66 -4.42 5.16 8.88
N LYS A 67 -4.24 3.93 8.42
CA LYS A 67 -4.49 2.71 9.22
C LYS A 67 -3.30 2.38 10.12
N TRP A 68 -2.07 2.53 9.63
CA TRP A 68 -0.85 2.30 10.40
C TRP A 68 0.32 3.15 9.88
N GLY A 69 0.91 3.99 10.73
CA GLY A 69 2.01 4.88 10.31
C GLY A 69 3.23 4.12 9.78
N GLY A 70 3.53 2.95 10.34
CA GLY A 70 4.66 2.12 9.89
C GLY A 70 4.51 1.53 8.49
N THR A 71 3.36 1.71 7.83
CA THR A 71 3.16 1.36 6.42
C THR A 71 4.06 2.14 5.48
N LEU A 72 4.60 3.29 5.93
CA LEU A 72 5.61 4.07 5.20
C LEU A 72 6.80 3.22 4.70
N GLN A 73 7.14 2.12 5.38
CA GLN A 73 8.21 1.21 4.95
C GLN A 73 8.04 0.66 3.53
N TYR A 74 6.78 0.53 3.06
CA TYR A 74 6.45 0.00 1.74
C TYR A 74 6.26 1.07 0.67
N ALA A 75 6.28 2.35 1.04
CA ALA A 75 6.20 3.43 0.08
C ALA A 75 7.48 3.49 -0.77
N SER A 76 7.40 4.13 -1.93
CA SER A 76 8.59 4.43 -2.73
C SER A 76 9.57 5.34 -1.97
N GLU A 77 10.84 5.33 -2.37
CA GLU A 77 11.85 6.24 -1.82
C GLU A 77 11.46 7.71 -2.00
N GLY A 78 10.78 8.04 -3.10
CA GLY A 78 10.24 9.39 -3.34
C GLY A 78 9.25 9.82 -2.27
N LEU A 79 8.31 8.94 -1.89
CA LEU A 79 7.32 9.24 -0.85
C LEU A 79 7.89 9.14 0.57
N LYS A 80 8.92 8.31 0.80
CA LYS A 80 9.70 8.35 2.06
C LYS A 80 10.48 9.65 2.25
N ASN A 81 10.74 10.38 1.17
CA ASN A 81 11.32 11.72 1.19
C ASN A 81 10.27 12.84 1.05
N ASP A 82 8.99 12.50 0.95
CA ASP A 82 7.91 13.49 0.90
C ASP A 82 7.52 13.89 2.33
N ARG A 83 7.78 15.15 2.68
CA ARG A 83 7.56 15.68 4.03
C ARG A 83 6.11 15.54 4.49
N GLU A 84 5.14 15.70 3.58
CA GLU A 84 3.72 15.59 3.92
C GLU A 84 3.38 14.14 4.28
N VAL A 85 3.80 13.18 3.45
CA VAL A 85 3.55 11.75 3.67
C VAL A 85 4.22 11.27 4.95
N VAL A 86 5.49 11.63 5.16
CA VAL A 86 6.24 11.29 6.38
C VAL A 86 5.58 11.88 7.61
N LEU A 87 5.19 13.15 7.58
CA LEU A 87 4.54 13.80 8.72
C LEU A 87 3.22 13.10 9.07
N GLN A 88 2.40 12.76 8.08
CA GLN A 88 1.16 12.00 8.29
C GLN A 88 1.45 10.61 8.90
N ALA A 89 2.51 9.94 8.45
CA ALA A 89 2.92 8.65 9.00
C ALA A 89 3.39 8.74 10.46
N VAL A 90 4.21 9.74 10.77
CA VAL A 90 4.72 9.99 12.13
C VAL A 90 3.59 10.38 13.08
N GLN A 91 2.62 11.18 12.63
CA GLN A 91 1.43 11.51 13.41
C GLN A 91 0.59 10.27 13.77
N ARG A 92 0.59 9.25 12.90
CA ARG A 92 -0.10 7.97 13.16
C ARG A 92 0.71 7.04 14.05
N SER A 93 2.02 7.03 13.91
CA SER A 93 2.95 6.25 14.73
C SER A 93 4.34 6.85 14.66
N GLY A 94 4.88 7.33 15.78
CA GLY A 94 6.23 7.92 15.82
C GLY A 94 7.32 6.96 15.33
N PHE A 95 7.09 5.66 15.45
CA PHE A 95 7.94 4.59 14.87
C PHE A 95 8.13 4.75 13.36
N ALA A 96 7.18 5.35 12.64
CA ALA A 96 7.26 5.56 11.20
C ALA A 96 8.46 6.40 10.77
N LEU A 97 9.00 7.26 11.64
CA LEU A 97 10.15 8.11 11.32
C LEU A 97 11.38 7.30 10.85
N GLN A 98 11.57 6.08 11.36
CA GLN A 98 12.70 5.24 10.93
C GLN A 98 12.66 4.87 9.43
N PHE A 99 11.48 4.93 8.81
CA PHE A 99 11.28 4.60 7.40
C PHE A 99 11.33 5.83 6.48
N ALA A 100 11.41 7.04 7.04
CA ALA A 100 11.65 8.23 6.25
C ALA A 100 13.03 8.20 5.60
N SER A 101 13.27 9.07 4.62
CA SER A 101 14.63 9.32 4.12
C SER A 101 15.52 9.91 5.23
N GLU A 102 16.84 9.73 5.12
CA GLU A 102 17.80 10.29 6.10
C GLU A 102 17.66 11.80 6.26
N GLY A 103 17.32 12.53 5.19
CA GLY A 103 17.11 13.97 5.21
C GLY A 103 15.90 14.43 6.03
N LEU A 104 14.97 13.52 6.37
CA LEU A 104 13.77 13.81 7.17
C LEU A 104 13.80 13.20 8.58
N LYS A 105 14.85 12.45 8.94
CA LYS A 105 15.02 11.86 10.28
C LYS A 105 15.63 12.80 11.32
N ASN A 106 16.25 13.90 10.86
CA ASN A 106 17.05 14.82 11.68
C ASN A 106 16.33 16.15 11.95
#